data_AF-A0A940FM53-F1
#
_entry.id   AF-A0A940FM53-F1
#
_cell.length_a   1.000
_cell.length_b   1.000
_cell.length_c   1.000
_cell.angle_alpha   90.00
_cell.angle_beta   90.00
_cell.angle_gamma   90.00
#
_symmetry.space_group_name_H-M   'P 1'
#
loop_
_entity.id
_entity.type
_entity.pdbx_description
1 polymer ?
#
loop_
_entity_poly.entity_id
_entity_poly.type
_entity_poly.pdbx_seq_one_letter_code
_entity_poly.pdbx_strand_id
1 'polypeptide(L)'
;LYVSKENLQLKRALRWLWYPIVYIIFIIIVGAFTGFYPYPFANVTNLGYPKALLNGVWIVAAFLVLSLIFIGIARSINRKR
;
A
#
# COMPACT_ATOMS: atom_id res chain seq x y z
N LEU A 1 22.75 6.50 12.01
CA LEU A 1 21.57 6.18 12.86
C LEU A 1 20.88 4.95 12.29
N TYR A 2 21.07 3.76 12.88
CA TYR A 2 20.30 2.56 12.54
C TYR A 2 19.18 2.39 13.56
N VAL A 3 17.93 2.31 13.10
CA VAL A 3 16.78 1.95 13.95
C VAL A 3 16.92 0.50 14.40
N SER A 4 16.70 0.23 15.69
CA SER A 4 16.68 -1.14 16.22
C SER A 4 15.60 -1.96 15.49
N LYS A 5 16.02 -3.06 14.84
CA LYS A 5 15.13 -3.97 14.09
C LYS A 5 14.22 -4.82 14.99
N GLU A 6 14.38 -4.68 16.31
CA GLU A 6 13.84 -5.58 17.33
C GLU A 6 12.32 -5.66 17.40
N ASN A 7 11.59 -4.77 16.71
CA ASN A 7 10.13 -4.76 16.76
C ASN A 7 9.48 -4.40 15.41
N LEU A 8 9.86 -5.12 14.34
CA LEU A 8 9.04 -5.20 13.11
C LEU A 8 7.74 -5.96 13.41
N GLN A 9 6.82 -5.25 14.08
CA GLN A 9 5.52 -5.76 14.50
C GLN A 9 4.54 -5.68 13.34
N LEU A 10 3.71 -6.73 13.21
CA LEU A 10 2.61 -6.76 12.24
C LEU A 10 1.68 -5.54 12.38
N LYS A 11 1.45 -5.08 13.62
CA LYS A 11 0.66 -3.86 13.91
C LYS A 11 1.24 -2.60 13.26
N ARG A 12 2.56 -2.52 13.07
CA ARG A 12 3.19 -1.39 12.37
C ARG A 12 2.97 -1.53 10.86
N ALA A 13 3.18 -2.71 10.28
CA ALA A 13 2.89 -2.94 8.86
C ALA A 13 1.44 -2.61 8.49
N LEU A 14 0.46 -3.01 9.30
CA LEU A 14 -0.93 -2.66 9.08
C LEU A 14 -1.18 -1.15 9.17
N ARG A 15 -0.53 -0.46 10.12
CA ARG A 15 -0.61 1.01 10.20
C ARG A 15 -0.03 1.71 8.97
N TRP A 16 1.00 1.14 8.36
CA TRP A 16 1.62 1.68 7.15
C TRP A 16 0.71 1.58 5.91
N LEU A 17 -0.27 0.67 5.91
CA LEU A 17 -1.26 0.60 4.81
C LEU A 17 -2.15 1.85 4.71
N TRP A 18 -2.24 2.67 5.76
CA TRP A 18 -2.92 3.96 5.66
C TRP A 18 -2.31 4.85 4.57
N TYR A 19 -1.00 4.75 4.34
CA TYR A 19 -0.34 5.55 3.30
C TYR A 19 -0.88 5.24 1.89
N PRO A 20 -0.78 4.00 1.37
CA PRO A 20 -1.32 3.70 0.03
C PRO A 20 -2.84 3.88 -0.03
N ILE A 21 -3.60 3.61 1.03
CA ILE A 21 -5.06 3.80 1.05
C ILE A 21 -5.41 5.28 0.85
N VAL A 22 -4.85 6.17 1.70
CA VAL A 22 -5.12 7.61 1.64
C VAL A 22 -4.65 8.17 0.29
N TYR A 23 -3.50 7.72 -0.19
CA TYR A 23 -2.97 8.18 -1.48
C TYR A 23 -3.87 7.78 -2.65
N ILE A 24 -4.36 6.54 -2.69
CA ILE A 24 -5.31 6.07 -3.72
C ILE A 24 -6.60 6.90 -3.69
N ILE A 25 -7.15 7.15 -2.50
CA ILE A 25 -8.34 8.00 -2.36
C ILE A 25 -8.05 9.41 -2.88
N PHE A 26 -6.92 9.99 -2.50
CA PHE A 26 -6.51 11.32 -2.92
C PHE A 26 -6.41 11.44 -4.45
N ILE A 27 -5.71 10.54 -5.14
CA ILE A 27 -5.56 10.61 -6.60
C ILE A 27 -6.88 10.37 -7.34
N ILE A 28 -7.80 9.58 -6.79
CA ILE A 28 -9.13 9.36 -7.38
C ILE A 28 -9.96 10.64 -7.27
N ILE A 29 -9.93 11.31 -6.10
CA ILE A 29 -10.63 12.58 -5.88
C ILE A 29 -10.08 13.65 -6.80
N VAL A 30 -8.76 13.83 -6.82
CA VAL A 30 -8.10 14.83 -7.68
C VAL A 30 -8.39 14.55 -9.15
N GLY A 31 -8.30 13.29 -9.59
CA GLY A 31 -8.61 12.90 -10.96
C GLY A 31 -10.08 13.11 -11.33
N ALA A 32 -11.01 12.93 -10.40
CA ALA A 32 -12.43 13.23 -10.63
C ALA A 32 -12.69 14.72 -10.86
N PHE A 33 -11.94 15.61 -10.19
CA PHE A 33 -12.05 17.07 -10.39
C PHE A 33 -11.28 17.59 -11.60
N THR A 34 -10.10 17.03 -11.88
CA THR A 34 -9.16 17.57 -12.88
C THR A 34 -9.19 16.82 -14.21
N GLY A 35 -9.77 15.61 -14.25
CA GLY A 35 -9.66 14.69 -15.37
C GLY A 35 -8.29 13.99 -15.48
N PHE A 36 -7.31 14.38 -14.66
CA PHE A 36 -5.95 13.83 -14.71
C PHE A 36 -5.74 12.75 -13.66
N TYR A 37 -5.40 11.54 -14.11
CA TYR A 37 -5.06 10.42 -13.24
C TYR A 37 -3.57 10.09 -13.38
N PRO A 38 -2.77 10.24 -12.31
CA PRO A 38 -1.33 9.92 -12.35
C PRO A 38 -1.05 8.45 -12.68
N TYR A 39 -2.02 7.57 -12.38
CA TYR A 39 -1.91 6.15 -12.66
C TYR A 39 -3.15 5.62 -13.39
N PRO A 40 -2.97 4.81 -14.44
CA PRO A 40 -4.09 4.30 -15.23
C PRO A 40 -5.02 3.39 -14.43
N PHE A 41 -4.51 2.69 -13.41
CA PHE A 41 -5.32 1.81 -12.56
C PHE A 41 -6.40 2.57 -11.76
N ALA A 42 -6.20 3.86 -11.51
CA ALA A 42 -7.10 4.73 -10.75
C ALA A 42 -8.01 5.58 -11.65
N ASN A 43 -7.88 5.45 -12.98
CA ASN A 43 -8.65 6.25 -13.93
C ASN A 43 -10.12 5.82 -13.94
N VAL A 44 -10.96 6.49 -13.14
CA VAL A 44 -12.40 6.18 -13.07
C VAL A 44 -13.16 6.59 -14.32
N THR A 45 -12.65 7.53 -15.12
CA THR A 45 -13.26 7.93 -16.40
C THR A 45 -13.23 6.79 -17.41
N ASN A 46 -12.12 6.05 -17.47
CA ASN A 46 -11.95 4.93 -18.41
C ASN A 46 -12.39 3.58 -17.82
N LEU A 47 -12.22 3.37 -16.51
CA LEU A 47 -12.45 2.08 -15.86
C LEU A 47 -13.78 2.00 -15.10
N GLY A 48 -14.38 3.14 -14.76
CA GLY A 48 -15.45 3.24 -13.77
C GLY A 48 -14.96 3.06 -12.34
N TYR A 49 -15.77 3.52 -11.37
CA TYR A 49 -15.47 3.41 -9.94
C TYR A 49 -15.23 1.96 -9.47
N PRO A 50 -16.07 0.96 -9.83
CA PRO A 50 -15.91 -0.39 -9.29
C PRO A 50 -14.55 -1.01 -9.63
N LYS A 51 -14.12 -0.87 -10.89
CA LYS A 51 -12.86 -1.45 -11.37
C LYS A 51 -11.64 -0.68 -10.84
N ALA A 52 -11.71 0.66 -10.79
CA ALA A 52 -10.63 1.47 -10.23
C ALA A 52 -10.41 1.19 -8.73
N LEU A 53 -11.49 1.06 -7.95
CA LEU A 53 -11.41 0.71 -6.54
C LEU A 53 -10.89 -0.71 -6.34
N LEU A 54 -11.33 -1.68 -7.15
CA LEU A 54 -10.81 -3.05 -7.10
C LEU A 54 -9.30 -3.09 -7.41
N ASN A 55 -8.84 -2.35 -8.41
CA ASN A 55 -7.41 -2.21 -8.69
C ASN A 55 -6.66 -1.60 -7.50
N GLY A 56 -7.23 -0.58 -6.85
CA GLY A 56 -6.69 0.00 -5.63
C GLY A 56 -6.54 -1.01 -4.49
N VAL A 57 -7.52 -1.90 -4.31
CA VAL A 57 -7.44 -3.00 -3.33
C VAL A 57 -6.26 -3.93 -3.65
N TRP A 58 -6.03 -4.27 -4.92
CA TRP A 58 -4.87 -5.08 -5.32
C TRP A 58 -3.54 -4.41 -5.00
N ILE A 59 -3.44 -3.09 -5.16
CA ILE A 59 -2.24 -2.33 -4.76
C ILE A 59 -2.03 -2.42 -3.24
N VAL A 60 -3.07 -2.18 -2.43
CA VAL A 60 -2.98 -2.29 -0.97
C VAL A 60 -2.59 -3.71 -0.54
N ALA A 61 -3.17 -4.74 -1.19
CA ALA A 61 -2.82 -6.13 -0.95
C ALA A 61 -1.35 -6.43 -1.27
N ALA A 62 -0.81 -5.89 -2.37
CA ALA A 62 0.60 -6.04 -2.72
C ALA A 62 1.53 -5.41 -1.65
N PHE A 63 1.19 -4.23 -1.14
CA PHE A 63 1.92 -3.60 -0.03
C PHE A 63 1.85 -4.43 1.27
N LEU A 64 0.71 -5.04 1.55
CA LEU A 64 0.56 -5.94 2.69
C LEU A 64 1.44 -7.18 2.54
N VAL A 65 1.40 -7.84 1.38
CA VAL A 65 2.24 -9.02 1.09
C VAL A 65 3.72 -8.67 1.21
N LEU A 66 4.15 -7.55 0.62
CA LEU A 66 5.54 -7.08 0.72
C LEU A 66 5.95 -6.82 2.18
N SER A 67 5.08 -6.20 2.97
CA SER A 67 5.32 -5.96 4.40
C SER A 67 5.46 -7.26 5.19
N LEU A 68 4.63 -8.26 4.90
CA LEU A 68 4.70 -9.59 5.51
C LEU A 68 6.00 -10.31 5.15
N ILE A 69 6.44 -10.21 3.89
CA ILE A 69 7.73 -10.76 3.43
C ILE A 69 8.88 -10.14 4.22
N PHE A 70 8.91 -8.81 4.36
CA PHE A 70 9.95 -8.14 5.13
C PHE A 70 9.95 -8.51 6.61
N ILE A 71 8.77 -8.63 7.23
CA ILE A 71 8.66 -9.13 8.61
C ILE A 71 9.18 -10.57 8.71
N GLY A 72 8.84 -11.43 7.75
CA GLY A 72 9.30 -12.83 7.71
C GLY A 72 10.82 -12.94 7.61
N ILE A 73 11.44 -12.17 6.71
CA ILE A 73 12.90 -12.10 6.55
C ILE A 73 13.55 -11.58 7.85
N ALA A 74 13.03 -10.50 8.43
CA ALA A 74 13.56 -9.94 9.67
C ALA A 74 13.51 -10.94 10.83
N ARG A 75 12.43 -11.71 10.96
CA ARG A 75 12.30 -12.77 11.97
C ARG A 75 13.28 -13.93 11.72
N SER A 76 13.49 -14.32 10.46
CA SER A 76 14.44 -15.38 10.09
C SER A 76 15.88 -15.00 10.43
N ILE A 77 16.27 -13.75 10.16
CA ILE A 77 17.61 -13.24 10.49
C ILE A 77 17.81 -13.19 12.02
N ASN A 78 16.84 -12.68 12.78
CA ASN A 78 16.95 -12.63 14.24
C ASN A 78 16.95 -14.00 14.91
N ARG A 79 16.38 -15.05 14.31
CA ARG A 79 16.44 -16.42 14.86
C ARG A 79 17.81 -17.08 14.71
N LYS A 80 18.66 -16.61 13.79
CA LYS A 80 19.97 -17.19 13.48
C LYS A 80 21.13 -16.49 14.20
N ARG A 81 20.85 -15.47 15.00
CA ARG A 81 21.82 -14.66 15.74
C ARG A 81 21.61 -14.83 17.22
#